data_AF-A0A1M5RGS2-F1
#
_entry.id   AF-A0A1M5RGS2-F1
#
_cell.length_a   1.000
_cell.length_b   1.000
_cell.length_c   1.000
_cell.angle_alpha   90.00
_cell.angle_beta   90.00
_cell.angle_gamma   90.00
#
_symmetry.space_group_name_H-M   'P 1'
#
loop_
_entity.id
_entity.type
_entity.pdbx_description
1 polymer ?
#
loop_
_entity_poly.entity_id
_entity_poly.type
_entity_poly.pdbx_seq_one_letter_code
_entity_poly.pdbx_strand_id
1 'polypeptide(L)'
;MAIEALNEIKAAEEKANEIVKKALAEKTQIVKTAEVKALEEYKTLLAEKRTIANGIITSAVEKAKENSKPILEEGESEKNTILNVPKEKIQGAVKLVMERIVNINGNS
;
A
#
# COMPACT_ATOMS: atom_id res chain seq x y z
N MET A 1 -61.67 9.78 -48.59
CA MET A 1 -61.78 10.75 -47.48
C MET A 1 -61.90 10.08 -46.11
N ALA A 2 -63.04 9.54 -45.67
CA ALA A 2 -63.16 8.98 -44.31
C ALA A 2 -62.29 7.74 -44.03
N ILE A 3 -62.14 6.85 -45.03
CA ILE A 3 -61.30 5.65 -44.93
C ILE A 3 -59.80 5.99 -44.93
N GLU A 4 -59.39 7.01 -45.70
CA GLU A 4 -58.01 7.48 -45.71
C GLU A 4 -57.62 8.12 -44.38
N ALA A 5 -58.51 8.94 -43.79
CA ALA A 5 -58.30 9.51 -42.46
C ALA A 5 -58.16 8.43 -41.37
N LEU A 6 -58.97 7.37 -41.44
CA LEU A 6 -58.84 6.22 -40.53
C LEU A 6 -57.50 5.48 -40.69
N ASN A 7 -57.03 5.30 -41.92
CA ASN A 7 -55.74 4.67 -42.18
C ASN A 7 -54.56 5.52 -41.72
N GLU A 8 -54.64 6.84 -41.87
CA GLU A 8 -53.62 7.78 -41.34
C GLU A 8 -53.57 7.75 -39.82
N ILE A 9 -54.72 7.72 -39.14
CA ILE A 9 -54.79 7.61 -37.67
C ILE A 9 -54.13 6.30 -37.22
N LYS A 10 -54.47 5.18 -37.85
CA LYS A 10 -53.90 3.87 -37.51
C LYS A 10 -52.38 3.84 -37.71
N ALA A 11 -51.89 4.43 -38.81
CA ALA A 11 -50.45 4.54 -39.07
C ALA A 11 -49.74 5.46 -38.06
N ALA A 12 -50.40 6.53 -37.59
CA ALA A 12 -49.86 7.41 -36.55
C ALA A 12 -49.80 6.70 -35.19
N GLU A 13 -50.80 5.91 -34.83
CA GLU A 13 -50.82 5.09 -33.61
C GLU A 13 -49.72 4.02 -33.61
N GLU A 14 -49.50 3.37 -34.75
CA GLU A 14 -48.45 2.36 -34.90
C GLU A 14 -47.05 2.98 -34.76
N LYS A 15 -46.82 4.14 -35.40
CA LYS A 15 -45.58 4.92 -35.23
C LYS A 15 -45.37 5.38 -33.78
N ALA A 16 -46.41 5.86 -33.11
CA ALA A 16 -46.33 6.27 -31.71
C ALA A 16 -45.95 5.08 -30.81
N ASN A 17 -46.57 3.91 -31.04
CA ASN A 17 -46.23 2.68 -30.32
C ASN A 17 -44.78 2.23 -30.56
N GLU A 18 -44.28 2.33 -31.79
CA GLU A 18 -42.87 2.04 -32.07
C GLU A 18 -41.91 2.99 -31.35
N ILE A 19 -42.23 4.29 -31.34
CA ILE A 19 -41.41 5.29 -30.63
C ILE A 19 -41.35 4.97 -29.14
N VAL A 20 -42.49 4.64 -28.52
CA VAL A 20 -42.54 4.28 -27.10
C VAL A 20 -41.74 3.01 -26.83
N LYS A 21 -41.88 1.97 -27.68
CA LYS A 21 -41.10 0.73 -27.54
C LYS A 21 -39.60 0.97 -27.65
N LYS A 22 -39.16 1.79 -28.62
CA LYS A 22 -37.75 2.16 -28.79
C LYS A 22 -37.23 2.92 -27.58
N ALA A 23 -37.96 3.92 -27.10
CA ALA A 23 -37.58 4.68 -25.91
C ALA A 23 -37.44 3.81 -24.65
N LEU A 24 -38.32 2.81 -24.47
CA LEU A 24 -38.23 1.86 -23.35
C LEU A 24 -37.01 0.93 -23.46
N ALA A 25 -36.70 0.47 -24.67
CA ALA A 25 -35.51 -0.35 -24.93
C ALA A 25 -34.23 0.46 -24.69
N GLU A 26 -34.15 1.68 -25.22
CA GLU A 26 -33.03 2.60 -25.04
C GLU A 26 -32.82 2.96 -23.57
N LYS A 27 -33.89 3.28 -22.83
CA LYS A 27 -33.81 3.52 -21.38
C LYS A 27 -33.12 2.36 -20.66
N THR A 28 -33.57 1.13 -20.94
CA THR A 28 -33.04 -0.07 -20.29
C THR A 28 -31.56 -0.27 -20.64
N GLN A 29 -31.20 -0.03 -21.90
CA GLN A 29 -29.81 -0.12 -22.37
C GLN A 29 -28.91 0.94 -21.73
N ILE A 30 -29.40 2.18 -21.58
CA ILE A 30 -28.66 3.27 -20.93
C ILE A 30 -28.36 2.91 -19.48
N VAL A 31 -29.36 2.45 -18.72
CA VAL A 31 -29.18 2.04 -17.32
C VAL A 31 -28.17 0.91 -17.21
N LYS A 32 -28.32 -0.15 -18.01
CA LYS A 32 -27.40 -1.29 -17.98
C LYS A 32 -25.96 -0.89 -18.35
N THR A 33 -25.80 -0.01 -19.34
CA THR A 33 -24.48 0.49 -19.74
C THR A 33 -23.85 1.35 -18.63
N ALA A 34 -24.64 2.19 -17.97
CA ALA A 34 -24.18 2.99 -16.85
C ALA A 34 -23.74 2.12 -15.66
N GLU A 35 -24.48 1.07 -15.34
CA GLU A 35 -24.12 0.10 -14.29
C GLU A 35 -22.80 -0.61 -14.59
N VAL A 36 -22.61 -1.07 -15.83
CA VAL A 36 -21.35 -1.72 -16.24
C VAL A 36 -20.18 -0.76 -16.13
N LYS A 37 -20.32 0.47 -16.66
CA LYS A 37 -19.27 1.49 -16.60
C LYS A 37 -18.92 1.85 -15.16
N ALA A 38 -19.92 2.07 -14.30
CA ALA A 38 -19.70 2.38 -12.90
C ALA A 38 -18.91 1.26 -12.18
N LEU A 39 -19.23 0.01 -12.49
CA LEU A 39 -18.54 -1.14 -11.91
C LEU A 39 -17.10 -1.29 -12.43
N GLU A 40 -16.85 -1.00 -13.69
CA GLU A 40 -15.50 -0.97 -14.28
C GLU A 40 -14.64 0.17 -13.70
N GLU A 41 -15.20 1.37 -13.61
CA GLU A 41 -14.53 2.53 -13.00
C GLU A 41 -14.20 2.25 -11.53
N TYR A 42 -15.15 1.71 -10.77
CA TYR A 42 -14.92 1.33 -9.37
C TYR A 42 -13.78 0.31 -9.23
N LYS A 43 -13.76 -0.75 -10.07
CA LYS A 43 -12.70 -1.75 -10.06
C LYS A 43 -11.34 -1.14 -10.40
N THR A 44 -11.30 -0.25 -11.39
CA THR A 44 -10.09 0.43 -11.83
C THR A 44 -9.53 1.31 -10.73
N LEU A 45 -10.38 2.15 -10.13
CA LEU A 45 -10.02 2.98 -8.98
C LEU A 45 -9.48 2.12 -7.82
N LEU A 46 -10.14 1.01 -7.50
CA LEU A 46 -9.70 0.13 -6.43
C LEU A 46 -8.32 -0.49 -6.72
N ALA A 47 -8.06 -0.89 -7.96
CA ALA A 47 -6.77 -1.42 -8.39
C ALA A 47 -5.68 -0.35 -8.30
N GLU A 48 -5.94 0.87 -8.77
CA GLU A 48 -5.01 2.00 -8.66
C GLU A 48 -4.66 2.32 -7.22
N LYS A 49 -5.68 2.40 -6.34
CA LYS A 49 -5.46 2.66 -4.91
C LYS A 49 -4.66 1.56 -4.24
N ARG A 50 -4.87 0.29 -4.60
CA ARG A 50 -4.05 -0.84 -4.11
C ARG A 50 -2.60 -0.72 -4.57
N THR A 51 -2.37 -0.36 -5.83
CA THR A 51 -1.02 -0.15 -6.36
C THR A 51 -0.31 0.98 -5.62
N ILE A 52 -0.99 2.11 -5.38
CA ILE A 52 -0.44 3.23 -4.61
C ILE A 52 -0.10 2.80 -3.18
N ALA A 53 -1.02 2.09 -2.51
CA ALA A 53 -0.79 1.61 -1.14
C ALA A 53 0.42 0.67 -1.06
N ASN A 54 0.53 -0.28 -2.00
CA ASN A 54 1.69 -1.16 -2.10
C ASN A 54 2.98 -0.37 -2.37
N GLY A 55 2.93 0.66 -3.22
CA GLY A 55 4.07 1.55 -3.46
C GLY A 55 4.54 2.25 -2.19
N ILE A 56 3.61 2.79 -1.40
CA ILE A 56 3.92 3.45 -0.11
C ILE A 56 4.61 2.46 0.85
N ILE A 57 4.07 1.25 0.99
CA ILE A 57 4.63 0.22 1.87
C ILE A 57 6.04 -0.16 1.42
N THR A 58 6.22 -0.45 0.12
CA THR A 58 7.53 -0.83 -0.43
C THR A 58 8.56 0.28 -0.22
N SER A 59 8.22 1.53 -0.55
CA SER A 59 9.13 2.66 -0.32
C SER A 59 9.44 2.89 1.16
N ALA A 60 8.48 2.66 2.07
CA ALA A 60 8.73 2.75 3.50
C ALA A 60 9.70 1.65 3.98
N VAL A 61 9.54 0.42 3.48
CA VAL A 61 10.45 -0.70 3.79
C VAL A 61 11.85 -0.45 3.25
N GLU A 62 11.98 0.06 2.03
CA GLU A 62 13.28 0.39 1.44
C GLU A 62 14.01 1.48 2.23
N LYS A 63 13.30 2.57 2.57
CA LYS A 63 13.85 3.64 3.43
C LYS A 63 14.23 3.13 4.81
N ALA A 64 13.41 2.28 5.42
CA ALA A 64 13.72 1.68 6.71
C ALA A 64 14.98 0.82 6.63
N LYS A 65 15.15 0.02 5.58
CA LYS A 65 16.36 -0.76 5.34
C LYS A 65 17.58 0.15 5.19
N GLU A 66 17.49 1.18 4.37
CA GLU A 66 18.58 2.15 4.17
C GLU A 66 18.97 2.83 5.49
N ASN A 67 18.00 3.34 6.23
CA ASN A 67 18.22 4.00 7.52
C ASN A 67 18.74 3.03 8.61
N SER A 68 18.45 1.73 8.49
CA SER A 68 18.94 0.72 9.44
C SER A 68 20.40 0.30 9.20
N LYS A 69 20.94 0.49 7.99
CA LYS A 69 22.35 0.18 7.69
C LYS A 69 23.36 0.88 8.60
N PRO A 70 23.30 2.22 8.81
CA PRO A 70 24.27 2.87 9.69
C PRO A 70 24.18 2.35 11.13
N ILE A 71 22.99 2.01 11.62
CA ILE A 71 22.80 1.45 12.96
C ILE A 71 23.48 0.08 13.07
N LEU A 72 23.37 -0.76 12.03
CA LEU A 72 24.04 -2.06 11.98
C LEU A 72 25.57 -1.92 11.89
N GLU A 73 26.05 -1.00 11.06
CA GLU A 73 27.49 -0.72 10.92
C GLU A 73 28.09 -0.16 12.23
N GLU A 74 27.37 0.74 12.91
CA GLU A 74 27.76 1.26 14.22
C GLU A 74 27.81 0.15 15.25
N GLY A 75 26.77 -0.68 15.36
CA GLY A 75 26.74 -1.82 16.27
C GLY A 75 27.87 -2.82 16.01
N GLU A 76 28.24 -3.05 14.74
CA GLU A 76 29.38 -3.89 14.40
C GLU A 76 30.72 -3.27 14.79
N SER A 77 30.88 -1.96 14.60
CA SER A 77 32.05 -1.20 15.04
C SER A 77 32.21 -1.24 16.57
N GLU A 78 31.13 -1.04 17.31
CA GLU A 78 31.12 -1.12 18.77
C GLU A 78 31.48 -2.54 19.25
N LYS A 79 30.87 -3.57 18.66
CA LYS A 79 31.21 -4.98 18.95
C LYS A 79 32.70 -5.23 18.75
N ASN A 80 33.26 -4.78 17.62
CA ASN A 80 34.67 -4.95 17.32
C ASN A 80 35.57 -4.19 18.29
N THR A 81 35.15 -3.01 18.76
CA THR A 81 35.87 -2.23 19.77
C THR A 81 35.92 -2.96 21.11
N ILE A 82 34.83 -3.60 21.52
CA ILE A 82 34.74 -4.38 22.76
C ILE A 82 35.60 -5.65 22.67
N LEU A 83 35.57 -6.35 21.52
CA LEU A 83 36.33 -7.59 21.34
C LEU A 83 37.84 -7.35 21.23
N ASN A 84 38.24 -6.21 20.63
CA ASN A 84 39.65 -5.89 20.38
C ASN A 84 40.24 -4.93 21.42
N VAL A 85 39.81 -5.02 22.69
CA VAL A 85 40.39 -4.21 23.77
C VAL A 85 41.89 -4.53 23.90
N PRO A 86 42.77 -3.51 23.90
CA PRO A 86 44.22 -3.71 24.00
C PRO A 86 44.61 -4.46 25.27
N LYS A 87 45.57 -5.37 25.15
CA LYS A 87 46.04 -6.21 26.26
C LYS A 87 46.58 -5.38 27.43
N GLU A 88 47.16 -4.22 27.15
CA GLU A 88 47.68 -3.29 28.14
C GLU A 88 46.57 -2.74 29.03
N LYS A 89 45.39 -2.44 28.46
CA LYS A 89 44.22 -2.00 29.25
C LYS A 89 43.70 -3.11 30.15
N ILE A 90 43.67 -4.35 29.63
CA ILE A 90 43.26 -5.52 30.42
C ILE A 90 44.24 -5.74 31.59
N GLN A 91 45.54 -5.72 31.32
CA GLN A 91 46.58 -5.87 32.34
C GLN A 91 46.54 -4.75 33.39
N GLY A 92 46.33 -3.50 32.96
CA GLY A 92 46.13 -2.37 33.85
C GLY A 92 44.92 -2.55 34.77
N ALA A 93 43.79 -3.03 34.24
CA ALA A 93 42.60 -3.33 35.02
C ALA A 93 42.83 -4.47 36.03
N VAL A 94 43.50 -5.55 35.61
CA VAL A 94 43.87 -6.68 36.51
C VAL A 94 44.75 -6.19 37.66
N LYS A 95 45.77 -5.38 37.37
CA LYS A 95 46.65 -4.80 38.40
C LYS A 95 45.88 -3.94 39.40
N LEU A 96 44.94 -3.13 38.92
CA LEU A 96 44.10 -2.27 39.76
C LEU A 96 43.21 -3.09 40.70
N VAL A 97 42.65 -4.21 40.20
CA VAL A 97 41.88 -5.16 41.03
C VAL A 97 42.77 -5.84 42.07
N MET A 98 43.98 -6.28 41.69
CA MET A 98 44.95 -6.87 42.63
C MET A 98 45.32 -5.89 43.75
N GLU A 99 45.61 -4.63 43.42
CA GLU A 99 45.97 -3.59 44.39
C GLU A 99 44.81 -3.24 45.33
N ARG A 100 43.57 -3.18 44.82
CA ARG A 100 42.40 -2.80 45.64
C ARG A 100 41.79 -3.95 46.43
N ILE A 101 41.82 -5.18 45.94
CA ILE A 101 41.13 -6.31 46.59
C ILE A 101 42.12 -7.23 47.28
N VAL A 102 43.18 -7.65 46.59
CA VAL A 102 44.10 -8.67 47.10
C VAL A 102 45.09 -8.06 48.09
N ASN A 103 45.63 -6.86 47.84
CA ASN A 103 46.57 -6.26 48.80
C ASN A 103 45.89 -5.70 50.07
N ILE A 104 44.59 -5.38 50.02
CA ILE A 104 43.83 -4.89 51.18
C ILE A 104 43.29 -6.06 52.03
N ASN A 105 42.86 -7.16 51.40
CA ASN A 105 42.22 -8.28 52.09
C ASN A 105 43.04 -9.58 52.12
N GLY A 106 44.18 -9.64 51.44
CA GLY A 106 44.97 -10.86 51.20
C GLY A 106 46.24 -10.97 52.03
N ASN A 107 46.47 -10.08 52.99
CA ASN A 107 47.51 -10.27 53.99
C ASN A 107 46.89 -10.98 55.22
N SER A 108 46.78 -12.30 55.11
CA SER A 108 46.89 -13.25 56.22
C SER A 108 47.84 -14.36 55.79
#